data_AF-A0A7K5EIX3-F1
#
_entry.id   AF-A0A7K5EIX3-F1
#
_cell.length_a   1.000
_cell.length_b   1.000
_cell.length_c   1.000
_cell.angle_alpha   90.00
_cell.angle_beta   90.00
_cell.angle_gamma   90.00
#
_symmetry.space_group_name_H-M   'P 1'
#
loop_
_entity.id
_entity.type
_entity.pdbx_description
1 polymer ?
#
loop_
_entity_poly.entity_id
_entity_poly.type
_entity_poly.pdbx_seq_one_letter_code
_entity_poly.pdbx_strand_id
1 'polypeptide(L)'
;RRVSSVLNRDVKQFGKQHLFDGSEETCWNSDQGTAQWVTLDFPRPVKVSQLHIQFQGGFSSRLCTLEGCRTGEELVKISELYPQDSHAMQISFPRMMVEETVLEKLKITFGSSTDFFGRVVIYHLGVLGERL
;
A
#
# COMPACT_ATOMS: atom_id res chain seq x y z
N ARG A 1 2.52 -10.57 -4.25
CA ARG A 1 1.51 -9.50 -4.00
C ARG A 1 0.19 -10.05 -3.43
N ARG A 2 -0.28 -9.53 -2.29
CA ARG A 2 -1.55 -9.89 -1.63
C ARG A 2 -2.23 -8.65 -1.06
N VAL A 3 -3.53 -8.76 -0.77
CA VAL A 3 -4.33 -7.72 -0.11
C VAL A 3 -5.14 -8.37 1.02
N SER A 4 -5.53 -7.57 2.00
CA SER A 4 -6.34 -7.98 3.16
C SER A 4 -7.71 -8.53 2.77
N SER A 5 -8.42 -7.80 1.92
CA SER A 5 -9.80 -8.08 1.54
C SER A 5 -10.14 -7.46 0.18
N VAL A 6 -11.30 -7.83 -0.37
CA VAL A 6 -11.87 -7.25 -1.59
C VAL A 6 -13.37 -7.12 -1.37
N LEU A 7 -13.93 -5.95 -1.69
CA LEU A 7 -15.36 -5.66 -1.54
C LEU A 7 -16.22 -6.77 -2.17
N ASN A 8 -17.15 -7.34 -1.38
CA ASN A 8 -18.03 -8.43 -1.79
C ASN A 8 -17.32 -9.67 -2.37
N ARG A 9 -16.01 -9.81 -2.14
CA ARG A 9 -15.15 -10.81 -2.78
C ARG A 9 -15.14 -10.73 -4.31
N ASP A 10 -15.53 -9.59 -4.89
CA ASP A 10 -15.51 -9.38 -6.34
C ASP A 10 -14.09 -9.03 -6.81
N VAL A 11 -13.28 -10.07 -6.92
CA VAL A 11 -11.89 -9.96 -7.38
C VAL A 11 -11.81 -9.47 -8.83
N LYS A 12 -12.86 -9.63 -9.64
CA LYS A 12 -12.83 -9.20 -11.04
C LYS A 12 -12.94 -7.68 -11.16
N GLN A 13 -13.80 -7.07 -10.37
CA GLN A 13 -14.05 -5.63 -10.44
C GLN A 13 -13.16 -4.81 -9.50
N PHE A 14 -12.80 -5.37 -8.33
CA PHE A 14 -12.14 -4.62 -7.25
C PHE A 14 -10.83 -5.26 -6.78
N GLY A 15 -10.25 -6.15 -7.58
CA GLY A 15 -9.09 -6.94 -7.18
C GLY A 15 -7.77 -6.18 -7.18
N LYS A 16 -6.78 -6.76 -6.49
CA LYS A 16 -5.41 -6.23 -6.37
C LYS A 16 -4.65 -6.04 -7.69
N GLN A 17 -5.13 -6.62 -8.79
CA GLN A 17 -4.55 -6.39 -10.12
C GLN A 17 -4.67 -4.92 -10.53
N HIS A 18 -5.71 -4.23 -10.07
CA HIS A 18 -6.00 -2.85 -10.46
C HIS A 18 -5.06 -1.84 -9.82
N LEU A 19 -4.41 -2.19 -8.72
CA LEU A 19 -3.37 -1.35 -8.11
C LEU A 19 -2.23 -0.97 -9.06
N PHE A 20 -2.02 -1.74 -10.14
CA PHE A 20 -0.84 -1.64 -11.01
C PHE A 20 -1.16 -1.59 -12.51
N ASP A 21 -2.45 -1.54 -12.89
CA ASP A 21 -2.84 -1.60 -14.31
C ASP A 21 -2.75 -0.23 -15.02
N GLY A 22 -2.57 0.85 -14.24
CA GLY A 22 -2.44 2.21 -14.77
C GLY A 22 -3.74 2.80 -15.31
N SER A 23 -4.88 2.15 -15.04
CA SER A 23 -6.19 2.63 -15.45
C SER A 23 -6.77 3.59 -14.40
N GLU A 24 -7.40 4.66 -14.88
CA GLU A 24 -8.09 5.63 -14.03
C GLU A 24 -9.49 5.16 -13.62
N GLU A 25 -9.99 4.08 -14.22
CA GLU A 25 -11.37 3.60 -14.03
C GLU A 25 -11.46 2.38 -13.09
N THR A 26 -10.32 1.72 -12.84
CA THR A 26 -10.26 0.49 -12.07
C THR A 26 -9.50 0.69 -10.77
N CYS A 27 -9.94 0.02 -9.71
CA CYS A 27 -9.34 0.18 -8.39
C CYS A 27 -9.31 -1.14 -7.63
N TRP A 28 -8.42 -1.21 -6.63
CA TRP A 28 -8.64 -2.10 -5.51
C TRP A 28 -9.57 -1.43 -4.52
N ASN A 29 -10.65 -2.12 -4.14
CA ASN A 29 -11.58 -1.69 -3.11
C ASN A 29 -11.62 -2.76 -2.02
N SER A 30 -11.19 -2.41 -0.81
CA SER A 30 -11.25 -3.33 0.31
C SER A 30 -12.69 -3.56 0.76
N ASP A 31 -12.94 -4.68 1.43
CA ASP A 31 -14.17 -4.81 2.20
C ASP A 31 -14.09 -3.95 3.47
N GLN A 32 -15.18 -3.92 4.24
CA GLN A 32 -15.25 -3.24 5.53
C GLN A 32 -14.26 -3.84 6.54
N GLY A 33 -13.84 -3.03 7.51
CA GLY A 33 -12.98 -3.42 8.61
C GLY A 33 -11.65 -2.67 8.65
N THR A 34 -11.00 -2.74 9.80
CA THR A 34 -9.72 -2.07 10.07
C THR A 34 -8.78 -3.05 10.77
N ALA A 35 -7.50 -3.18 10.40
CA ALA A 35 -6.78 -2.46 9.34
C ALA A 35 -6.78 -3.21 7.99
N GLN A 36 -6.78 -2.45 6.89
CA GLN A 36 -6.58 -3.00 5.55
C GLN A 36 -5.10 -2.99 5.20
N TRP A 37 -4.65 -3.85 4.28
CA TRP A 37 -3.23 -3.90 3.92
C TRP A 37 -2.99 -4.43 2.52
N VAL A 38 -1.84 -4.05 1.96
CA VAL A 38 -1.25 -4.61 0.74
C VAL A 38 0.13 -5.15 1.07
N THR A 39 0.47 -6.35 0.59
CA THR A 39 1.85 -6.86 0.63
C THR A 39 2.40 -7.04 -0.77
N LEU A 40 3.66 -6.67 -0.94
CA LEU A 40 4.45 -6.81 -2.15
C LEU A 40 5.61 -7.74 -1.84
N ASP A 41 5.87 -8.66 -2.75
CA ASP A 41 6.99 -9.59 -2.70
C ASP A 41 7.86 -9.23 -3.91
N PHE A 42 9.11 -8.88 -3.66
CA PHE A 42 10.08 -8.53 -4.69
C PHE A 42 10.88 -9.77 -5.07
N PRO A 43 11.16 -9.99 -6.37
CA PRO A 43 11.93 -11.16 -6.81
C PRO A 43 13.41 -11.08 -6.45
N ARG A 44 13.89 -9.91 -6.00
CA ARG A 44 15.25 -9.63 -5.55
C ARG A 44 15.21 -8.61 -4.42
N PRO A 45 16.24 -8.52 -3.58
CA PRO A 45 16.36 -7.46 -2.59
C PRO A 45 16.32 -6.07 -3.23
N VAL A 46 15.57 -5.15 -2.61
CA VAL A 46 15.42 -3.76 -3.06
C VAL A 46 15.62 -2.78 -1.93
N LYS A 47 16.04 -1.56 -2.26
CA LYS A 47 15.97 -0.39 -1.38
C LYS A 47 14.80 0.48 -1.86
N VAL A 48 13.77 0.66 -1.03
CA VAL A 48 12.60 1.49 -1.37
C VAL A 48 12.92 2.95 -1.10
N SER A 49 12.67 3.83 -2.07
CA SER A 49 12.89 5.28 -1.94
C SER A 49 11.61 6.11 -2.09
N GLN A 50 10.61 5.60 -2.83
CA GLN A 50 9.35 6.32 -3.02
C GLN A 50 8.15 5.38 -2.95
N LEU A 51 7.06 5.91 -2.41
CA LEU A 51 5.75 5.30 -2.44
C LEU A 51 4.76 6.24 -3.13
N HIS A 52 4.14 5.77 -4.21
CA HIS A 52 3.14 6.50 -4.97
C HIS A 52 1.79 5.85 -4.68
N ILE A 53 0.83 6.61 -4.15
CA ILE A 53 -0.53 6.11 -3.92
C ILE A 53 -1.54 7.11 -4.43
N GLN A 54 -2.55 6.62 -5.15
CA GLN A 54 -3.73 7.37 -5.51
C GLN A 54 -4.96 6.73 -4.87
N PHE A 55 -5.49 7.38 -3.84
CA PHE A 55 -6.72 6.95 -3.17
C PHE A 55 -7.97 7.42 -3.91
N GLN A 56 -9.13 6.92 -3.51
CA GLN A 56 -10.39 7.64 -3.71
C GLN A 56 -10.63 8.60 -2.54
N GLY A 57 -11.04 9.83 -2.82
CA GLY A 57 -11.49 10.75 -1.77
C GLY A 57 -12.64 10.15 -0.96
N GLY A 58 -12.58 10.27 0.36
CA GLY A 58 -13.50 9.66 1.32
C GLY A 58 -13.15 8.21 1.71
N PHE A 59 -12.13 7.60 1.08
CA PHE A 59 -11.68 6.23 1.33
C PHE A 59 -10.15 6.14 1.49
N SER A 60 -9.53 7.24 1.89
CA SER A 60 -8.09 7.37 2.02
C SER A 60 -7.64 6.87 3.39
N SER A 61 -6.44 6.29 3.47
CA SER A 61 -5.83 6.03 4.77
C SER A 61 -5.33 7.33 5.40
N ARG A 62 -5.60 7.54 6.69
CA ARG A 62 -5.03 8.61 7.51
C ARG A 62 -3.61 8.29 8.00
N LEU A 63 -3.28 7.00 8.08
CA LEU A 63 -1.95 6.51 8.47
C LEU A 63 -1.60 5.29 7.63
N CYS A 64 -0.50 5.34 6.91
CA CYS A 64 0.11 4.19 6.27
C CYS A 64 1.36 3.79 7.06
N THR A 65 1.36 2.61 7.66
CA THR A 65 2.55 2.01 8.27
C THR A 65 3.22 1.12 7.24
N LEU A 66 4.49 1.39 6.96
CA LEU A 66 5.32 0.56 6.10
C LEU A 66 6.12 -0.39 6.97
N GLU A 67 6.08 -1.67 6.64
CA GLU A 67 6.83 -2.73 7.30
C GLU A 67 7.60 -3.53 6.22
N GLY A 68 8.86 -3.85 6.46
CA GLY A 68 9.70 -4.56 5.50
C GLY A 68 10.45 -5.73 6.14
N CYS A 69 10.82 -6.73 5.35
CA CYS A 69 11.75 -7.79 5.77
C CYS A 69 12.45 -8.46 4.59
N ARG A 70 13.54 -9.20 4.87
CA ARG A 70 14.07 -10.20 3.93
C ARG A 70 13.33 -11.52 4.07
N THR A 71 13.58 -12.42 3.12
CA THR A 71 12.98 -13.76 3.14
C THR A 71 13.39 -14.52 4.41
N GLY A 72 12.40 -14.97 5.18
CA GLY A 72 12.61 -15.71 6.43
C GLY A 72 12.71 -14.85 7.69
N GLU A 73 12.74 -13.52 7.54
CA GLU A 73 12.77 -12.57 8.67
C GLU A 73 11.38 -12.06 9.04
N GLU A 74 11.26 -11.53 10.26
CA GLU A 74 10.05 -10.83 10.72
C GLU A 74 9.92 -9.46 10.07
N LEU A 75 8.68 -9.03 9.86
CA LEU A 75 8.37 -7.68 9.39
C LEU A 75 8.76 -6.67 10.45
N VAL A 76 9.63 -5.73 10.10
CA VAL A 76 10.00 -4.60 10.94
C VAL A 76 9.38 -3.32 10.39
N LYS A 77 8.94 -2.43 11.27
CA LYS A 77 8.42 -1.12 10.88
C LYS A 77 9.56 -0.26 10.31
N ILE A 78 9.37 0.23 9.08
CA ILE A 78 10.39 1.01 8.35
C ILE A 78 10.02 2.49 8.28
N SER A 79 8.73 2.84 8.18
CA SER A 79 8.29 4.23 8.08
C SER A 79 6.79 4.38 8.35
N GLU A 80 6.36 5.63 8.54
CA GLU A 80 4.94 6.02 8.60
C GLU A 80 4.71 7.19 7.67
N LEU A 81 3.56 7.17 7.00
CA LEU A 81 3.11 8.20 6.08
C LEU A 81 1.69 8.62 6.45
N TYR A 82 1.37 9.88 6.19
CA TYR A 82 0.07 10.48 6.49
C TYR A 82 -0.53 11.07 5.21
N PRO A 83 -1.16 10.24 4.35
CA PRO A 83 -1.78 10.72 3.12
C PRO A 83 -2.91 11.71 3.39
N GLN A 84 -3.14 12.58 2.42
CA GLN A 84 -4.32 13.44 2.38
C GLN A 84 -5.52 12.68 1.84
N ASP A 85 -6.70 13.06 2.30
CA ASP A 85 -7.95 12.54 1.75
C ASP A 85 -8.28 13.19 0.41
N SER A 86 -7.69 12.65 -0.65
CA SER A 86 -7.82 13.20 -2.00
C SER A 86 -7.64 12.11 -3.06
N HIS A 87 -8.17 12.39 -4.25
CA HIS A 87 -7.96 11.55 -5.42
C HIS A 87 -6.66 11.86 -6.18
N ALA A 88 -5.88 12.85 -5.73
CA ALA A 88 -4.60 13.16 -6.37
C ALA A 88 -3.59 12.04 -6.14
N MET A 89 -2.70 11.82 -7.12
CA MET A 89 -1.55 10.97 -6.93
C MET A 89 -0.61 11.60 -5.89
N GLN A 90 -0.33 10.88 -4.81
CA GLN A 90 0.52 11.33 -3.73
C GLN A 90 1.85 10.58 -3.77
N ILE A 91 2.94 11.34 -3.90
CA ILE A 91 4.31 10.82 -3.91
C ILE A 91 4.91 11.08 -2.53
N SER A 92 5.24 10.00 -1.82
CA SER A 92 5.88 10.05 -0.51
C SER A 92 7.31 9.53 -0.60
N PHE A 93 8.21 10.19 0.14
CA PHE A 93 9.60 9.77 0.35
C PHE A 93 9.71 9.25 1.78
N PRO A 94 9.50 7.95 2.03
CA PRO A 94 9.39 7.47 3.39
C PRO A 94 10.76 7.58 4.08
N ARG A 95 10.80 8.33 5.19
CA ARG A 95 12.00 8.42 6.00
C ARG A 95 12.20 7.10 6.72
N MET A 96 13.20 6.35 6.30
CA MET A 96 13.51 5.04 6.88
C MET A 96 13.95 5.21 8.34
N MET A 97 13.29 4.51 9.25
CA MET A 97 13.68 4.44 10.66
C MET A 97 14.94 3.57 10.87
N VAL A 98 15.24 2.70 9.90
CA VAL A 98 16.41 1.83 9.89
C VAL A 98 17.28 2.21 8.68
N GLU A 99 18.53 2.55 8.95
CA GLU A 99 19.52 2.89 7.93
C GLU A 99 19.70 1.69 6.97
N GLU A 100 19.72 1.96 5.66
CA GLU A 100 19.86 0.93 4.62
C GLU A 100 18.85 -0.23 4.65
N THR A 101 17.55 0.07 4.78
CA THR A 101 16.50 -0.97 4.72
C THR A 101 16.47 -1.65 3.34
N VAL A 102 17.12 -2.81 3.25
CA VAL A 102 17.03 -3.74 2.12
C VAL A 102 15.95 -4.75 2.43
N LEU A 103 14.95 -4.86 1.55
CA LEU A 103 13.80 -5.72 1.75
C LEU A 103 13.50 -6.57 0.52
N GLU A 104 12.89 -7.73 0.75
CA GLU A 104 12.31 -8.59 -0.28
C GLU A 104 10.79 -8.67 -0.14
N LYS A 105 10.26 -8.21 0.99
CA LYS A 105 8.83 -8.03 1.23
C LYS A 105 8.56 -6.65 1.80
N LEU A 106 7.55 -5.97 1.26
CA LEU A 106 7.00 -4.75 1.81
C LEU A 106 5.53 -4.97 2.13
N LYS A 107 5.12 -4.64 3.34
CA LYS A 107 3.73 -4.55 3.75
C LYS A 107 3.38 -3.10 4.02
N ILE A 108 2.26 -2.66 3.46
CA ILE A 108 1.68 -1.35 3.69
C ILE A 108 0.37 -1.60 4.43
N THR A 109 0.31 -1.17 5.69
CA THR A 109 -0.89 -1.27 6.51
C THR A 109 -1.60 0.08 6.53
N PHE A 110 -2.85 0.10 6.11
CA PHE A 110 -3.73 1.27 6.12
C PHE A 110 -4.48 1.28 7.46
N GLY A 111 -3.91 2.00 8.43
CA GLY A 111 -4.26 1.89 9.85
C GLY A 111 -5.64 2.43 10.20
N SER A 112 -5.99 3.65 9.78
CA SER A 112 -7.35 4.17 9.91
C SER A 112 -7.76 4.84 8.60
N SER A 113 -8.97 4.56 8.13
CA SER A 113 -9.51 5.15 6.90
C SER A 113 -10.31 6.42 7.21
N THR A 114 -10.48 7.28 6.21
CA THR A 114 -11.48 8.35 6.23
C THR A 114 -12.91 7.84 6.07
N ASP A 115 -13.09 6.66 5.48
CA ASP A 115 -14.37 5.96 5.43
C ASP A 115 -14.79 5.43 6.82
N PHE A 116 -16.06 5.60 7.17
CA PHE A 116 -16.61 5.16 8.46
C PHE A 116 -16.55 3.65 8.69
N PHE A 117 -16.56 2.84 7.63
CA PHE A 117 -16.49 1.39 7.71
C PHE A 117 -15.06 0.85 7.60
N GLY A 118 -14.05 1.73 7.57
CA GLY A 118 -12.64 1.33 7.46
C GLY A 118 -12.22 0.91 6.05
N ARG A 119 -13.05 1.10 5.03
CA ARG A 119 -12.71 0.70 3.66
C ARG A 119 -11.62 1.58 3.08
N VAL A 120 -10.82 1.01 2.21
CA VAL A 120 -9.75 1.70 1.48
C VAL A 120 -9.93 1.44 -0.01
N VAL A 121 -9.88 2.50 -0.81
CA VAL A 121 -9.96 2.42 -2.27
C VAL A 121 -8.71 3.04 -2.88
N ILE A 122 -8.01 2.27 -3.71
CA ILE A 122 -6.75 2.67 -4.34
C ILE A 122 -6.81 2.38 -5.84
N TYR A 123 -6.62 3.42 -6.64
CA TYR A 123 -6.53 3.32 -8.10
C TYR A 123 -5.10 3.00 -8.55
N HIS A 124 -4.11 3.62 -7.90
CA HIS A 124 -2.71 3.42 -8.26
C HIS A 124 -1.83 3.19 -7.04
N LEU A 125 -0.95 2.19 -7.12
CA LEU A 125 0.11 1.92 -6.16
C LEU A 125 1.44 1.69 -6.90
N GLY A 126 2.39 2.59 -6.68
CA GLY A 126 3.75 2.48 -7.18
C GLY A 126 4.75 2.40 -6.03
N VAL A 127 5.76 1.54 -6.17
CA VAL A 127 6.92 1.50 -5.27
C VAL A 127 8.16 1.63 -6.13
N LEU A 128 8.92 2.71 -5.92
CA LEU A 128 10.16 2.98 -6.65
C LEU A 128 11.34 2.90 -5.69
N GLY A 129 12.50 2.61 -6.27
CA GLY A 129 13.70 2.29 -5.52
C GLY A 129 14.78 1.67 -6.41
N GLU A 130 15.78 1.12 -5.76
CA GLU A 130 16.92 0.46 -6.39
C GLU A 130 16.83 -1.04 -6.21
N ARG A 131 17.16 -1.78 -7.27
CA ARG A 131 17.37 -3.23 -7.20
C ARG A 131 18.82 -3.50 -6.83
N LEU A 132 19.04 -4.51 -6.00
CA LEU A 132 20.37 -5.00 -5.63
C LEU A 132 20.72 -6.30 -6.35
#